data_AF-A0A955U781-F1
#
_entry.id   AF-A0A955U781-F1
#
_cell.length_a   1.000
_cell.length_b   1.000
_cell.length_c   1.000
_cell.angle_alpha   90.00
_cell.angle_beta   90.00
_cell.angle_gamma   90.00
#
_symmetry.space_group_name_H-M   'P 1'
#
loop_
_entity.id
_entity.type
_entity.pdbx_description
1 polymer ?
#
loop_
_entity_poly.entity_id
_entity_poly.type
_entity_poly.pdbx_seq_one_letter_code
_entity_poly.pdbx_strand_id
1 'polypeptide(L)'
;MSLAAILTVAVLVTALVVQAFLPRYRLLIVSIGAAAASVITALSTEASTRSLLADIPWDVIVIVVALGLLSEQLASSRVFDLLAVGAARVSRGSPLRLGVLFVVGMYVVSGLVNNLTALLLILPVLLGLLNLLGVTRRYVRWTLGPMLVACNLGGAAT
;
A
#
# COMPACT_ATOMS: atom_id res chain seq x y z
N MET A 1 13.26 -28.47 -14.80
CA MET A 1 13.73 -27.11 -14.46
C MET A 1 15.24 -27.11 -14.62
N SER A 2 15.82 -26.09 -15.26
CA SER A 2 17.28 -25.96 -15.33
C SER A 2 17.88 -25.70 -13.95
N LEU A 3 19.15 -26.06 -13.76
CA LEU A 3 19.87 -25.77 -12.51
C LEU A 3 19.86 -24.27 -12.20
N ALA A 4 19.97 -23.44 -13.24
CA ALA A 4 19.89 -21.99 -13.16
C ALA A 4 18.56 -21.51 -12.57
N ALA A 5 17.43 -22.05 -13.05
CA ALA A 5 16.10 -21.73 -12.55
C ALA A 5 15.91 -22.13 -11.08
N ILE A 6 16.48 -23.26 -10.65
CA ILE A 6 16.42 -23.68 -9.24
C ILE A 6 17.21 -22.70 -8.37
N LEU A 7 18.40 -22.29 -8.81
CA LEU A 7 19.25 -21.35 -8.08
C LEU A 7 18.61 -19.95 -8.00
N THR A 8 18.02 -19.43 -9.07
CA THR A 8 17.35 -18.13 -9.05
C THR A 8 16.11 -18.14 -8.14
N VAL A 9 15.32 -19.22 -8.14
CA VAL A 9 14.21 -19.39 -7.20
C VAL A 9 14.72 -19.46 -5.75
N ALA A 10 15.82 -20.19 -5.49
CA ALA A 10 16.41 -20.26 -4.15
C ALA A 10 16.89 -18.88 -3.65
N VAL A 11 17.50 -18.08 -4.54
CA VAL A 11 17.88 -16.69 -4.24
C VAL A 11 16.65 -15.84 -3.93
N LEU A 12 15.58 -15.95 -4.74
CA LEU A 12 14.33 -15.21 -4.51
C LEU A 12 13.71 -15.57 -3.14
N VAL A 13 13.55 -16.86 -2.85
CA VAL A 13 12.96 -17.32 -1.59
C VAL A 13 13.81 -16.87 -0.40
N THR A 14 15.14 -16.99 -0.51
CA THR A 14 16.06 -16.54 0.55
C THR A 14 15.96 -15.03 0.75
N ALA A 15 15.93 -14.24 -0.32
CA ALA A 15 15.76 -12.79 -0.23
C ALA A 15 14.43 -12.42 0.45
N LEU A 16 13.33 -13.12 0.15
CA LEU A 16 12.03 -12.89 0.78
C LEU A 16 12.04 -13.23 2.28
N VAL A 17 12.62 -14.37 2.64
CA VAL A 17 12.72 -14.81 4.04
C VAL A 17 13.59 -13.83 4.84
N VAL A 18 14.77 -13.47 4.33
CA VAL A 18 15.68 -12.56 5.02
C VAL A 18 15.06 -11.16 5.16
N GLN A 19 14.29 -10.69 4.17
CA GLN A 19 13.54 -9.43 4.29
C GLN A 19 12.49 -9.45 5.40
N ALA A 20 11.86 -10.60 5.66
CA ALA A 20 10.90 -10.75 6.74
C ALA A 20 11.58 -10.61 8.11
N PHE A 21 12.78 -11.18 8.27
CA PHE A 21 13.55 -11.11 9.53
C PHE A 21 14.33 -9.81 9.72
N LEU A 22 14.79 -9.17 8.64
CA LEU A 22 15.66 -7.99 8.66
C LEU A 22 15.02 -6.82 7.89
N PRO A 23 13.87 -6.27 8.34
CA PRO A 23 13.14 -5.25 7.61
C PRO A 23 13.93 -3.95 7.38
N ARG A 24 14.90 -3.64 8.24
CA ARG A 24 15.79 -2.47 8.10
C ARG A 24 16.68 -2.53 6.85
N TYR A 25 17.02 -3.72 6.37
CA TYR A 25 17.95 -3.92 5.26
C TYR A 25 17.24 -4.35 3.97
N ARG A 26 15.91 -4.17 3.86
CA ARG A 26 15.11 -4.66 2.72
C ARG A 26 15.69 -4.28 1.36
N LEU A 27 16.03 -3.00 1.17
CA LEU A 27 16.62 -2.50 -0.08
C LEU A 27 17.93 -3.21 -0.42
N LEU A 28 18.82 -3.39 0.56
CA LEU A 28 20.11 -4.06 0.38
C LEU A 28 19.93 -5.55 0.08
N ILE A 29 19.00 -6.22 0.74
CA ILE A 29 18.70 -7.64 0.50
C ILE A 29 18.14 -7.84 -0.91
N VAL A 30 17.20 -6.99 -1.34
CA VAL A 30 16.61 -7.03 -2.69
C VAL A 30 17.67 -6.78 -3.75
N SER A 31 18.52 -5.76 -3.58
CA SER A 31 19.53 -5.41 -4.59
C SER A 31 20.61 -6.49 -4.72
N ILE A 32 21.07 -7.08 -3.62
CA ILE A 32 22.00 -8.21 -3.65
C ILE A 32 21.35 -9.44 -4.28
N GLY A 33 20.10 -9.74 -3.93
CA GLY A 33 19.36 -10.86 -4.51
C GLY A 33 19.16 -10.70 -6.02
N ALA A 34 18.80 -9.50 -6.48
CA ALA A 34 18.65 -9.18 -7.90
C ALA A 34 20.00 -9.29 -8.66
N ALA A 35 21.09 -8.80 -8.06
CA ALA A 35 22.43 -8.93 -8.64
C ALA A 35 22.85 -10.40 -8.77
N ALA A 36 22.65 -11.20 -7.71
CA ALA A 36 22.95 -12.63 -7.72
C ALA A 36 22.14 -13.38 -8.77
N ALA A 37 20.82 -13.13 -8.85
CA ALA A 37 19.95 -13.72 -9.86
C ALA A 37 20.41 -13.35 -11.29
N SER A 38 20.77 -12.09 -11.51
CA SER A 38 21.27 -11.61 -12.81
C SER A 38 22.56 -12.32 -13.24
N VAL A 39 23.50 -12.52 -12.31
CA VAL A 39 24.76 -13.26 -12.57
C VAL A 39 24.47 -14.73 -12.91
N ILE A 40 23.60 -15.40 -12.15
CA ILE A 40 23.23 -16.80 -12.39
C ILE A 40 22.62 -16.96 -13.78
N THR A 41 21.68 -16.09 -14.16
CA THR A 41 21.03 -16.13 -15.47
C THR A 41 22.02 -15.82 -16.61
N ALA A 42 22.91 -14.83 -16.43
CA ALA A 42 23.92 -14.48 -17.42
C ALA A 42 24.90 -15.64 -17.71
N LEU A 43 25.31 -16.38 -16.68
CA LEU A 43 26.21 -17.54 -16.81
C LEU A 43 25.55 -18.77 -17.44
N SER A 44 24.21 -18.84 -17.42
CA SER A 44 23.47 -20.02 -17.85
C SER A 44 23.10 -19.99 -19.34
N THR A 45 23.42 -18.93 -20.07
CA THR A 45 23.15 -18.74 -21.52
C THR A 45 21.66 -18.86 -21.91
N GLU A 46 20.74 -18.90 -20.94
CA GLU A 46 19.32 -19.23 -21.17
C GLU A 46 18.50 -18.09 -21.77
N ALA A 47 18.99 -16.85 -21.75
CA ALA A 47 18.32 -15.71 -22.36
C ALA A 47 19.28 -14.54 -22.63
N SER A 48 19.05 -13.82 -23.73
CA SER A 48 19.70 -12.52 -23.95
C SER A 48 19.13 -11.51 -22.96
N THR A 49 19.97 -10.62 -22.40
CA THR A 49 19.51 -9.52 -21.53
C THR A 49 18.36 -8.73 -22.16
N ARG A 50 18.37 -8.58 -23.49
CA ARG A 50 17.33 -7.88 -24.24
C ARG A 50 15.97 -8.60 -24.21
N SER A 51 15.95 -9.93 -24.27
CA SER A 51 14.68 -10.67 -24.19
C SER A 51 14.11 -10.62 -22.77
N LEU A 52 14.97 -10.72 -21.75
CA LEU A 52 14.54 -10.60 -20.35
C LEU A 52 13.96 -9.22 -20.04
N LEU A 53 14.56 -8.15 -20.54
CA LEU A 53 14.06 -6.77 -20.38
C LEU A 53 12.76 -6.52 -21.15
N ALA A 54 12.53 -7.24 -22.26
CA ALA A 54 11.31 -7.11 -23.06
C ALA A 54 10.09 -7.74 -22.37
N ASP A 55 10.30 -8.78 -21.56
CA ASP A 55 9.24 -9.45 -20.79
C ASP A 55 8.83 -8.69 -19.52
N ILE A 56 9.57 -7.64 -19.14
CA ILE A 56 9.23 -6.79 -18.00
C ILE A 56 7.99 -5.95 -18.36
N PRO A 57 6.92 -5.98 -17.54
CA PRO A 57 5.73 -5.14 -17.75
C PRO A 57 6.03 -3.68 -17.35
N TRP A 58 6.73 -2.95 -18.21
CA TRP A 58 7.16 -1.57 -17.97
C TRP A 58 6.00 -0.63 -17.64
N ASP A 59 4.87 -0.79 -18.32
CA ASP A 59 3.66 0.01 -18.08
C ASP A 59 3.19 -0.11 -16.62
N VAL A 60 3.22 -1.34 -16.08
CA VAL A 60 2.82 -1.62 -14.69
C VAL A 60 3.79 -0.96 -13.71
N ILE A 61 5.10 -1.04 -13.95
CA ILE A 61 6.10 -0.41 -13.09
C ILE A 61 5.90 1.11 -13.06
N VAL A 62 5.72 1.74 -14.23
CA VAL A 62 5.49 3.18 -14.34
C VAL A 62 4.23 3.59 -13.60
N ILE A 63 3.12 2.85 -13.77
CA ILE A 63 1.86 3.12 -13.06
C ILE A 63 2.05 3.00 -11.55
N VAL A 64 2.68 1.93 -11.05
CA VAL A 64 2.90 1.72 -9.61
C VAL A 64 3.76 2.82 -9.01
N VAL A 65 4.83 3.24 -9.70
CA VAL A 65 5.71 4.34 -9.24
C VAL A 65 4.96 5.66 -9.25
N ALA A 66 4.27 5.99 -10.35
CA ALA A 66 3.51 7.23 -10.47
C ALA A 66 2.40 7.34 -9.42
N LEU A 67 1.65 6.25 -9.22
CA LEU A 67 0.61 6.17 -8.19
C LEU A 67 1.21 6.31 -6.79
N GLY A 68 2.37 5.71 -6.53
CA GLY A 68 3.10 5.86 -5.27
C GLY A 68 3.45 7.31 -4.97
N LEU A 69 4.08 8.00 -5.93
CA LEU A 69 4.45 9.41 -5.81
C LEU A 69 3.23 10.32 -5.64
N LEU A 70 2.17 10.11 -6.44
CA LEU A 70 0.92 10.86 -6.32
C LEU A 70 0.26 10.63 -4.95
N SER A 71 0.28 9.39 -4.45
CA SER A 71 -0.26 9.04 -3.14
C SER A 71 0.51 9.74 -2.01
N GLU A 72 1.84 9.82 -2.10
CA GLU A 72 2.68 10.52 -1.12
C GLU A 72 2.50 12.05 -1.19
N GLN A 73 2.32 12.62 -2.37
CA GLN A 73 2.04 14.05 -2.51
C GLN A 73 0.66 14.41 -1.95
N LEU A 74 -0.35 13.55 -2.17
CA LEU A 74 -1.67 13.69 -1.54
C LEU A 74 -1.60 13.50 -0.03
N ALA A 75 -0.76 12.58 0.46
CA ALA A 75 -0.51 12.37 1.88
C ALA A 75 0.05 13.60 2.58
N SER A 76 1.00 14.27 1.94
CA SER A 76 1.57 15.53 2.44
C SER A 76 0.64 16.73 2.22
N SER A 77 -0.38 16.60 1.37
CA SER A 77 -1.40 17.61 1.18
C SER A 77 -2.41 17.58 2.34
N ARG A 78 -2.71 18.75 2.93
CA ARG A 78 -3.74 18.92 3.98
C ARG A 78 -5.17 18.64 3.49
N VAL A 79 -5.35 18.05 2.30
CA VAL A 79 -6.65 17.74 1.70
C VAL A 79 -7.45 16.82 2.62
N PHE A 80 -6.83 15.79 3.18
CA PHE A 80 -7.50 14.86 4.10
C PHE A 80 -7.95 15.54 5.39
N ASP A 81 -7.17 16.48 5.92
CA ASP A 81 -7.54 17.27 7.10
C ASP A 81 -8.78 18.13 6.81
N LEU A 82 -8.83 18.78 5.64
CA LEU A 82 -9.96 19.60 5.24
C LEU A 82 -11.24 18.77 5.05
N LEU A 83 -11.12 17.62 4.39
CA LEU A 83 -12.23 16.67 4.23
C LEU A 83 -12.74 16.17 5.59
N ALA A 84 -11.84 15.88 6.51
CA ALA A 84 -12.19 15.45 7.86
C ALA A 84 -12.91 16.53 8.67
N VAL A 85 -12.46 17.79 8.59
CA VAL A 85 -13.16 18.92 9.23
C VAL A 85 -14.56 19.10 8.64
N GLY A 86 -14.70 18.95 7.31
CA GLY A 86 -16.00 18.96 6.64
C GLY A 86 -16.91 17.84 7.16
N ALA A 87 -16.41 16.61 7.19
CA ALA A 87 -17.15 15.45 7.70
C ALA A 87 -17.54 15.61 9.17
N ALA A 88 -16.67 16.16 10.01
CA ALA A 88 -16.95 16.46 11.40
C ALA A 88 -18.12 17.45 11.55
N ARG A 89 -18.11 18.54 10.78
CA ARG A 89 -19.20 19.54 10.76
C ARG A 89 -20.52 18.93 10.32
N VAL A 90 -20.51 18.13 9.24
CA VAL A 90 -21.72 17.46 8.71
C VAL A 90 -22.26 16.42 9.69
N SER A 91 -21.38 15.70 10.40
CA SER A 91 -21.78 14.70 11.39
C SER A 91 -22.55 15.28 12.59
N ARG A 92 -22.44 16.60 12.82
CA ARG A 92 -23.04 17.33 13.95
C ARG A 92 -22.79 16.65 15.31
N GLY A 93 -21.57 16.15 15.51
CA GLY A 93 -21.15 15.51 16.77
C GLY A 93 -21.70 14.09 16.98
N SER A 94 -22.37 13.49 16.00
CA SER A 94 -22.81 12.10 16.13
C SER A 94 -21.74 11.12 15.63
N PRO A 95 -21.26 10.19 16.49
CA PRO A 95 -20.19 9.28 16.13
C PRO A 95 -20.59 8.34 15.00
N LEU A 96 -21.86 7.89 14.97
CA LEU A 96 -22.38 7.04 13.90
C LEU A 96 -22.30 7.71 12.53
N ARG A 97 -22.79 8.96 12.40
CA ARG A 97 -22.74 9.66 11.11
C ARG A 97 -21.30 9.94 10.70
N LEU A 98 -20.44 10.30 11.66
CA LEU A 98 -19.02 10.50 11.41
C LEU A 98 -18.39 9.22 10.84
N GLY A 99 -18.59 8.09 11.50
CA GLY A 99 -18.07 6.79 11.05
C GLY A 99 -18.54 6.44 9.64
N VAL A 100 -19.84 6.60 9.35
CA VAL A 100 -20.38 6.34 8.00
C VAL A 100 -19.78 7.27 6.95
N LEU A 101 -19.69 8.58 7.21
CA LEU A 101 -19.08 9.56 6.31
C LEU A 101 -17.63 9.20 5.99
N PHE A 102 -16.88 8.79 7.01
CA PHE A 102 -15.49 8.39 6.85
C PHE A 102 -15.34 7.06 6.09
N VAL A 103 -16.23 6.09 6.27
CA VAL A 103 -16.23 4.84 5.51
C VAL A 103 -16.56 5.09 4.03
N VAL A 104 -17.57 5.90 3.74
CA VAL A 104 -17.93 6.26 2.36
C VAL A 104 -16.82 7.09 1.71
N GLY A 105 -16.29 8.08 2.44
CA GLY A 105 -15.16 8.88 1.97
C GLY A 105 -13.93 8.02 1.69
N MET A 106 -13.61 7.05 2.56
CA MET A 106 -12.53 6.08 2.37
C MET A 106 -12.74 5.28 1.08
N TYR A 107 -13.95 4.79 0.82
CA TYR A 107 -14.25 4.05 -0.42
C TYR A 107 -13.95 4.89 -1.68
N VAL A 108 -14.43 6.12 -1.72
CA VAL A 108 -14.23 7.02 -2.87
C VAL A 108 -12.75 7.37 -3.05
N VAL A 109 -12.05 7.72 -1.97
CA VAL A 109 -10.66 8.15 -2.06
C VAL A 109 -9.71 6.99 -2.35
N SER A 110 -10.02 5.79 -1.85
CA SER A 110 -9.20 4.59 -2.11
C SER A 110 -9.24 4.13 -3.57
N GLY A 111 -10.26 4.53 -4.35
CA GLY A 111 -10.26 4.28 -5.80
C GLY A 111 -9.26 5.16 -6.57
N LEU A 112 -8.81 6.26 -5.97
CA LEU A 112 -7.90 7.24 -6.60
C LEU A 112 -6.46 7.13 -6.08
N VAL A 113 -6.28 6.63 -4.86
CA VAL A 113 -5.03 6.62 -4.11
C VAL A 113 -4.74 5.21 -3.65
N ASN A 114 -3.46 4.84 -3.55
CA ASN A 114 -3.08 3.53 -3.00
C ASN A 114 -3.77 3.25 -1.66
N ASN A 115 -4.46 2.10 -1.57
CA ASN A 115 -5.34 1.68 -0.48
C ASN A 115 -4.70 1.91 0.90
N LEU A 116 -3.48 1.37 1.09
CA LEU A 116 -2.75 1.48 2.35
C LEU A 116 -2.48 2.94 2.71
N THR A 117 -2.05 3.75 1.75
CA THR A 117 -1.72 5.16 1.95
C THR A 117 -2.95 5.95 2.39
N ALA A 118 -4.07 5.80 1.68
CA ALA A 118 -5.32 6.50 2.01
C ALA A 118 -5.82 6.14 3.42
N LEU A 119 -5.72 4.86 3.80
CA LEU A 119 -6.10 4.42 5.13
C LEU A 119 -5.20 5.02 6.21
N LEU A 120 -3.89 5.00 6.03
CA LEU A 120 -2.92 5.51 7.01
C LEU A 120 -3.06 7.02 7.24
N LEU A 121 -3.59 7.76 6.27
CA LEU A 121 -3.83 9.20 6.39
C LEU A 121 -5.15 9.50 7.10
N ILE A 122 -6.22 8.82 6.70
CA ILE A 122 -7.57 9.09 7.22
C ILE A 122 -7.71 8.54 8.65
N LEU A 123 -7.08 7.41 8.95
CA LEU A 123 -7.20 6.72 10.22
C LEU A 123 -6.81 7.58 11.45
N PRO A 124 -5.62 8.22 11.52
CA PRO A 124 -5.26 9.04 12.67
C PRO A 124 -6.23 10.21 12.87
N VAL A 125 -6.73 10.79 11.77
CA VAL A 125 -7.70 11.89 11.82
C VAL A 125 -9.05 11.42 12.36
N LEU A 126 -9.55 10.27 11.89
CA LEU A 126 -10.77 9.66 12.41
C LEU A 126 -10.63 9.33 13.91
N LEU A 127 -9.52 8.69 14.30
CA LEU A 127 -9.29 8.33 15.70
C LEU A 127 -9.23 9.56 16.60
N GLY A 128 -8.61 10.66 16.15
CA GLY A 128 -8.61 11.95 16.84
C GLY A 128 -10.02 12.50 17.06
N LEU A 129 -10.85 12.52 16.01
CA LEU A 129 -12.23 12.99 16.10
C LEU A 129 -13.11 12.11 17.00
N LEU A 130 -12.97 10.79 16.89
CA LEU A 130 -13.67 9.84 17.76
C LEU A 130 -13.26 10.02 19.23
N ASN A 131 -11.99 10.28 19.51
CA ASN A 131 -11.52 10.56 20.86
C ASN A 131 -12.14 11.85 21.43
N LEU A 132 -12.26 12.90 20.61
CA LEU A 132 -12.93 14.16 21.00
C LEU A 132 -14.43 13.97 21.28
N LEU A 133 -15.08 13.04 20.59
CA LEU A 133 -16.48 12.65 20.85
C LEU A 133 -16.65 11.74 22.07
N GLY A 134 -15.56 11.35 22.75
CA GLY A 134 -15.61 10.50 23.93
C GLY A 134 -16.15 9.09 23.68
N VAL A 135 -16.02 8.56 22.45
CA VAL A 135 -16.54 7.21 22.15
C VAL A 135 -15.74 6.10 22.81
N THR A 136 -16.43 5.00 23.12
CA THR A 136 -15.81 3.83 23.72
C THR A 136 -14.80 3.15 22.79
N ARG A 137 -13.78 2.51 23.36
CA ARG A 137 -12.82 1.67 22.59
C ARG A 137 -13.51 0.58 21.76
N ARG A 138 -14.64 0.07 22.24
CA ARG A 138 -15.46 -0.90 21.50
C ARG A 138 -15.96 -0.30 20.18
N TYR A 139 -16.51 0.91 20.24
CA TYR A 139 -17.01 1.60 19.05
C TYR A 139 -15.90 1.85 18.02
N VAL A 140 -14.72 2.29 18.48
CA VAL A 140 -13.54 2.47 17.62
C VAL A 140 -13.21 1.17 16.87
N ARG A 141 -13.09 0.04 17.58
CA ARG A 141 -12.82 -1.27 16.96
C ARG A 141 -13.86 -1.65 15.90
N TRP A 142 -15.13 -1.42 16.18
CA TRP A 142 -16.21 -1.68 15.22
C TRP A 142 -16.17 -0.78 13.98
N THR A 143 -15.61 0.43 14.09
CA THR A 143 -15.49 1.37 12.96
C THR A 143 -14.30 1.03 12.06
N LEU A 144 -13.24 0.42 12.60
CA LEU A 144 -12.06 0.01 11.84
C LEU A 144 -12.35 -1.07 10.79
N GLY A 145 -13.22 -2.04 11.11
CA GLY A 145 -13.58 -3.12 10.19
C GLY A 145 -14.18 -2.60 8.87
N PRO A 146 -15.27 -1.81 8.90
CA PRO A 146 -15.85 -1.18 7.73
C PRO A 146 -14.87 -0.28 6.97
N MET A 147 -13.97 0.41 7.67
CA MET A 147 -12.92 1.20 7.01
C MET A 147 -11.95 0.35 6.20
N LEU A 148 -11.47 -0.75 6.77
CA LEU A 148 -10.57 -1.69 6.09
C LEU A 148 -11.24 -2.31 4.86
N VAL A 149 -12.52 -2.65 4.99
CA VAL A 149 -13.32 -3.15 3.87
C VAL A 149 -13.47 -2.07 2.80
N ALA A 150 -13.93 -0.87 3.16
CA ALA A 150 -14.13 0.23 2.21
C ALA A 150 -12.84 0.63 1.48
N CYS A 151 -11.71 0.64 2.18
CA CYS A 151 -10.41 0.90 1.61
C CYS A 151 -10.04 -0.12 0.51
N ASN A 152 -10.18 -1.42 0.77
CA ASN A 152 -9.87 -2.43 -0.23
C ASN A 152 -10.91 -2.45 -1.37
N LEU A 153 -12.19 -2.27 -1.05
CA LEU A 153 -13.26 -2.29 -2.04
C LEU A 153 -13.18 -1.10 -3.00
N GLY A 154 -12.77 0.08 -2.51
CA GLY A 154 -12.59 1.27 -3.33
C GLY A 154 -11.47 1.11 -4.35
N GLY A 155 -10.31 0.61 -3.92
CA GLY A 155 -9.18 0.38 -4.81
C GLY A 155 -9.38 -0.79 -5.77
N ALA A 156 -10.22 -1.76 -5.43
CA ALA A 156 -10.58 -2.86 -6.34
C ALA A 156 -11.65 -2.48 -7.38
N ALA A 157 -12.24 -1.28 -7.27
CA ALA A 157 -13.26 -0.80 -8.20
C ALA A 157 -12.66 -0.13 -9.46
N THR A 158 -11.35 0.08 -9.50
CA THR A 158 -10.58 0.66 -10.61
C THR A 158 -9.61 -0.35 -11.20
#